data_AF-A0A8E2W7L5-F1
#
_entry.id   AF-A0A8E2W7L5-F1
#
_cell.length_a   1.000
_cell.length_b   1.000
_cell.length_c   1.000
_cell.angle_alpha   90.00
_cell.angle_beta   90.00
_cell.angle_gamma   90.00
#
_symmetry.space_group_name_H-M   'P 1'
#
loop_
_entity.id
_entity.type
_entity.pdbx_description
1 polymer ?
#
loop_
_entity_poly.entity_id
_entity_poly.type
_entity_poly.pdbx_seq_one_letter_code
_entity_poly.pdbx_strand_id
1 'polypeptide(L)' 'MSTRGADFLYHWISEHLPEKAPPDLLVSVADLADEAMQEAGRQGISTEEVDEEVESVYEAIFHAMEYRAGGLVD' A
#
# COMPACT_ATOMS: atom_id res chain seq x y z
N MET A 1 15.97 -13.26 4.42
CA MET A 1 14.74 -12.47 4.61
C MET A 1 13.75 -12.96 3.56
N SER A 2 12.47 -13.06 3.94
CA SER A 2 11.38 -13.30 2.99
C SER A 2 11.21 -12.05 2.10
N THR A 3 10.43 -12.16 1.03
CA THR A 3 9.98 -11.00 0.22
C THR A 3 8.46 -11.00 0.06
N ARG A 4 7.77 -11.87 0.80
CA ARG A 4 6.33 -12.12 0.60
C ARG A 4 5.48 -10.91 0.96
N GLY A 5 5.85 -10.17 2.00
CA GLY A 5 5.15 -8.96 2.44
C GLY A 5 5.29 -7.83 1.41
N ALA A 6 6.51 -7.58 0.94
CA ALA A 6 6.78 -6.61 -0.11
C ALA A 6 6.11 -6.99 -1.44
N ASP A 7 6.19 -8.27 -1.84
CA ASP A 7 5.55 -8.78 -3.05
C ASP A 7 4.02 -8.66 -2.95
N PHE A 8 3.41 -9.04 -1.81
CA PHE A 8 1.98 -8.85 -1.57
C PHE A 8 1.60 -7.38 -1.71
N LEU A 9 2.31 -6.47 -1.03
CA LEU A 9 1.97 -5.05 -1.01
C LEU A 9 2.06 -4.44 -2.42
N TYR A 10 3.07 -4.82 -3.21
CA TYR A 10 3.21 -4.38 -4.59
C TYR A 10 1.99 -4.77 -5.45
N HIS A 11 1.55 -6.03 -5.37
CA HIS A 11 0.38 -6.52 -6.12
C HIS A 11 -0.91 -5.88 -5.61
N TRP A 12 -1.07 -5.81 -4.29
CA TRP A 12 -2.24 -5.21 -3.66
C TRP A 12 -2.40 -3.74 -4.10
N ILE A 13 -1.31 -2.97 -4.09
CA ILE A 13 -1.30 -1.58 -4.54
C ILE A 13 -1.70 -1.46 -6.02
N SER A 14 -1.16 -2.33 -6.88
CA SER A 14 -1.51 -2.38 -8.30
C SER A 14 -3.01 -2.55 -8.52
N GLU A 15 -3.63 -3.45 -7.75
CA GLU A 15 -5.02 -3.87 -7.93
C GLU A 15 -6.04 -2.96 -7.24
N HIS A 16 -5.71 -2.37 -6.08
CA HIS A 16 -6.68 -1.72 -5.20
C HIS A 16 -6.61 -0.19 -5.23
N LEU A 17 -5.46 0.41 -5.56
CA LEU A 17 -5.39 1.88 -5.59
C LEU A 17 -6.23 2.44 -6.74
N PRO A 18 -6.93 3.57 -6.53
CA PRO A 18 -7.61 4.28 -7.60
C PRO A 18 -6.61 4.91 -8.57
N GLU A 19 -7.03 5.14 -9.82
CA GLU A 19 -6.21 5.85 -10.84
C GLU A 19 -6.01 7.34 -10.52
N LYS A 20 -6.86 7.91 -9.67
CA LYS A 20 -6.82 9.32 -9.26
C LYS A 20 -6.88 9.42 -7.75
N ALA A 21 -6.12 10.35 -7.16
CA ALA A 21 -6.21 10.61 -5.73
C ALA A 21 -7.63 11.08 -5.35
N PRO A 22 -8.18 10.54 -4.25
CA PRO A 22 -9.40 11.06 -3.66
C PRO A 22 -9.15 12.45 -3.03
N PRO A 23 -10.21 13.28 -2.85
CA PRO A 23 -10.09 14.60 -2.24
C PRO A 23 -9.57 14.54 -0.79
N ASP A 24 -9.85 13.47 -0.06
CA ASP A 24 -9.42 13.24 1.32
C ASP A 24 -8.24 12.26 1.39
N LEU A 25 -7.20 12.50 0.58
CA LEU A 25 -6.06 11.59 0.36
C LEU A 25 -5.52 10.96 1.65
N LEU A 26 -5.23 11.75 2.69
CA LEU A 26 -4.63 11.24 3.93
C LEU A 26 -5.52 10.25 4.70
N VAL A 27 -6.84 10.48 4.70
CA VAL A 27 -7.82 9.57 5.34
C VAL A 27 -7.89 8.28 4.53
N SER A 28 -7.95 8.39 3.20
CA SER A 28 -7.97 7.24 2.32
C SER A 28 -6.70 6.39 2.40
N VAL A 29 -5.52 6.98 2.62
CA VAL A 29 -4.26 6.21 2.80
C VAL A 29 -4.33 5.35 4.06
N ALA A 30 -4.81 5.90 5.18
CA ALA A 30 -4.90 5.16 6.43
C ALA A 30 -5.86 3.97 6.32
N ASP A 31 -7.04 4.19 5.73
CA ASP A 31 -8.03 3.13 5.51
C ASP A 31 -7.47 2.02 4.58
N LEU A 32 -6.77 2.41 3.51
CA LEU A 32 -6.14 1.46 2.58
C LEU A 32 -4.99 0.69 3.23
N ALA A 33 -4.21 1.30 4.12
CA ALA A 33 -3.17 0.61 4.86
C ALA A 33 -3.76 -0.45 5.80
N ASP A 34 -4.84 -0.12 6.52
CA ASP A 34 -5.55 -1.08 7.37
C ASP A 34 -6.17 -2.22 6.55
N GLU A 35 -6.70 -1.94 5.37
CA GLU A 35 -7.24 -2.96 4.46
C GLU A 35 -6.15 -3.90 3.93
N ALA A 36 -5.03 -3.33 3.46
CA ALA A 36 -3.88 -4.11 2.99
C ALA A 36 -3.36 -5.06 4.07
N MET A 37 -3.23 -4.59 5.31
CA MET A 37 -2.74 -5.41 6.42
C MET A 37 -3.73 -6.50 6.84
N GLN A 38 -5.03 -6.22 6.79
CA GLN A 38 -6.04 -7.25 7.04
C GLN A 38 -5.99 -8.35 5.98
N GLU A 39 -5.85 -8.00 4.69
CA GLU A 39 -5.78 -8.99 3.61
C GLU A 39 -4.45 -9.77 3.63
N ALA A 40 -3.33 -9.12 3.94
CA ALA A 40 -2.05 -9.79 4.20
C ALA A 40 -2.21 -10.88 5.28
N GLY A 41 -2.86 -10.54 6.39
CA GLY A 41 -3.16 -11.48 7.48
C GLY A 41 -4.02 -12.67 7.04
N ARG A 42 -5.00 -12.45 6.15
CA ARG A 42 -5.81 -13.54 5.56
C ARG A 42 -4.99 -14.49 4.69
N GLN A 43 -3.91 -13.99 4.08
CA GLN A 43 -2.97 -14.78 3.29
C GLN A 43 -1.83 -15.38 4.12
N GLY A 44 -1.88 -15.24 5.45
CA GLY A 44 -0.86 -15.77 6.37
C GLY A 44 0.46 -15.01 6.30
N ILE A 45 0.42 -13.72 5.97
CA ILE A 45 1.56 -12.80 6.05
C ILE A 45 1.34 -11.98 7.32
N SER A 46 2.26 -12.07 8.29
CA SER A 46 2.12 -11.33 9.54
C SER A 46 2.52 -9.86 9.36
N THR A 47 2.02 -9.01 10.24
CA THR A 47 2.45 -7.61 10.29
C THR A 47 3.96 -7.48 10.48
N GLU A 48 4.57 -8.33 11.33
CA GLU A 48 6.02 -8.30 11.51
C GLU A 48 6.77 -8.67 10.22
N GLU A 49 6.28 -9.63 9.44
CA GLU A 49 6.89 -9.99 8.15
C GLU A 49 6.82 -8.82 7.16
N VAL A 50 5.72 -8.05 7.14
CA VAL A 50 5.59 -6.85 6.31
C VAL A 50 6.51 -5.73 6.80
N ASP A 51 6.52 -5.44 8.09
CA ASP A 51 7.31 -4.35 8.68
C ASP A 51 8.83 -4.60 8.61
N GLU A 52 9.27 -5.88 8.56
CA GLU A 52 10.67 -6.24 8.32
C GLU A 52 11.12 -5.98 6.87
N GLU A 53 10.18 -6.01 5.92
CA GLU A 53 10.44 -5.90 4.47
C GLU A 53 10.11 -4.50 3.92
N VAL A 54 9.18 -3.79 4.55
CA VAL A 54 8.64 -2.50 4.14
C VAL A 54 8.74 -1.52 5.31
N GLU A 55 9.43 -0.41 5.11
CA GLU A 55 9.64 0.60 6.15
C GLU A 55 8.33 1.19 6.68
N SER A 56 7.34 1.39 5.80
CA SER A 56 5.98 1.77 6.18
C SER A 56 4.98 1.50 5.06
N VAL A 57 3.96 0.69 5.35
CA VAL A 57 2.85 0.42 4.44
C VAL A 57 2.07 1.69 4.09
N TYR A 58 1.87 2.56 5.08
CA TYR A 58 1.22 3.86 4.89
C TYR A 58 1.99 4.70 3.87
N GLU A 59 3.31 4.81 4.04
CA GLU A 59 4.15 5.62 3.16
C GLU A 59 4.22 5.04 1.74
N ALA A 60 4.31 3.71 1.61
CA ALA A 60 4.27 3.04 0.30
C ALA A 60 2.96 3.33 -0.45
N ILE A 61 1.82 3.24 0.22
CA ILE A 61 0.50 3.54 -0.36
C ILE A 61 0.36 5.04 -0.68
N PHE A 62 0.85 5.92 0.20
CA PHE A 62 0.85 7.36 -0.01
C PHE A 62 1.64 7.74 -1.27
N HIS A 63 2.90 7.30 -1.39
CA HIS A 63 3.73 7.57 -2.57
C HIS A 63 3.11 6.99 -3.84
N ALA A 64 2.51 5.80 -3.77
CA ALA A 64 1.84 5.21 -4.92
C ALA A 64 0.61 6.02 -5.37
N MET A 65 -0.18 6.56 -4.44
CA MET A 65 -1.29 7.45 -4.77
C MET A 65 -0.84 8.82 -5.26
N GLU A 66 0.19 9.42 -4.65
CA GLU A 66 0.77 10.68 -5.12
C GLU A 66 1.32 10.55 -6.54
N TYR A 67 2.02 9.45 -6.84
CA TYR A 67 2.53 9.17 -8.18
C TYR A 67 1.38 9.05 -9.21
N ARG A 68 0.29 8.37 -8.86
CA ARG A 68 -0.90 8.25 -9.74
C ARG A 68 -1.64 9.58 -9.92
N ALA A 69 -1.76 10.38 -8.86
CA ALA A 69 -2.39 11.69 -8.90
C ALA A 69 -1.56 12.73 -9.67
N GLY A 70 -0.24 12.66 -9.52
CA GLY A 70 0.76 13.53 -10.12
C GLY A 70 1.24 13.06 -11.49
N GLY A 71 0.69 11.97 -12.04
CA GLY A 71 1.05 11.35 -13.33
C GLY A 71 0.78 12.19 -14.59
N LEU A 72 0.82 13.52 -14.48
CA LEU A 72 0.91 14.48 -15.58
C LEU A 72 1.94 15.56 -15.24
N VAL A 73 3.20 15.18 -15.01
CA VAL A 73 4.34 16.05 -15.29
C VAL A 73 5.51 15.20 -15.80
N ASP A 74 5.70 15.22 -17.13
CA ASP A 74 7.02 15.11 -17.76
C ASP A 74 7.85 16.36 -17.43
#